data_AF-A0AAV7RCA0-F1
#
_entry.id   AF-A0AAV7RCA0-F1
#
_cell.length_a   1.000
_cell.length_b   1.000
_cell.length_c   1.000
_cell.angle_alpha   90.00
_cell.angle_beta   90.00
_cell.angle_gamma   90.00
#
_symmetry.space_group_name_H-M   'P 1'
#
loop_
_entity.id
_entity.type
_entity.pdbx_description
1 polymer ?
#
loop_
_entity_poly.entity_id
_entity_poly.type
_entity_poly.pdbx_seq_one_letter_code
_entity_poly.pdbx_strand_id
1 'polypeptide(L)'
;MEAQGLHASLELVSGCGHVLSLEQRAALRSSLLLLQRDYRYRRVLLWGRILGLRGDYFIARGEEEPGPEEEPEQLRGLKTLYSLNCIDWSLLPPATDEIIEQCSHVKGRFVGDPSHEYEYTEKKMVGEGDAAYTEEITIPIKEETRLVGTIALIEREAAVVPRGAYIKTPLGHIQVNRSFPGLTVSEAKKLSSYFHFTDALEPKKRSLLEKADLEPSIDFLESLEHDVPKGERTYSLHM
;
A
#
# COMPACT_ATOMS: atom_id res chain seq x y z
N MET A 1 1.72 6.02 -8.63
CA MET A 1 1.96 6.88 -9.82
C MET A 1 2.83 6.11 -10.80
N GLU A 2 2.43 5.93 -12.06
CA GLU A 2 3.22 5.13 -13.02
C GLU A 2 4.49 5.86 -13.49
N ALA A 3 5.58 5.11 -13.68
CA ALA A 3 6.89 5.66 -14.03
C ALA A 3 6.86 6.53 -15.31
N GLN A 4 6.10 6.11 -16.33
CA GLN A 4 5.99 6.83 -17.60
C GLN A 4 5.24 8.17 -17.49
N GLY A 5 4.30 8.28 -16.55
CA GLY A 5 3.47 9.47 -16.32
C GLY A 5 3.86 10.28 -15.08
N LEU A 6 4.97 9.93 -14.41
CA LEU A 6 5.31 10.43 -13.08
C LEU A 6 5.33 11.96 -13.00
N HIS A 7 5.80 12.64 -14.04
CA HIS A 7 5.87 14.10 -14.08
C HIS A 7 4.49 14.75 -13.91
N ALA A 8 3.49 14.29 -14.67
CA ALA A 8 2.13 14.82 -14.60
C ALA A 8 1.47 14.49 -13.26
N SER A 9 1.72 13.28 -12.73
CA SER A 9 1.19 12.90 -11.42
C SER A 9 1.78 13.74 -10.27
N LEU A 10 3.06 14.08 -10.32
CA LEU A 10 3.70 14.91 -9.30
C LEU A 10 3.23 16.37 -9.34
N GLU A 11 2.86 16.90 -10.51
CA GLU A 11 2.28 18.24 -10.63
C GLU A 11 0.93 18.32 -9.94
N LEU A 12 0.08 17.31 -10.12
CA LEU A 12 -1.24 17.23 -9.45
C LEU A 12 -1.11 17.20 -7.92
N VAL A 13 -0.06 16.57 -7.40
CA VAL A 13 0.18 16.46 -5.95
C VAL A 13 1.01 17.63 -5.40
N SER A 14 1.59 18.47 -6.24
CA SER A 14 2.45 19.57 -5.79
C SER A 14 1.75 20.58 -4.87
N GLY A 15 0.42 20.69 -4.94
CA GLY A 15 -0.40 21.51 -4.05
C GLY A 15 -0.46 21.03 -2.59
N CYS A 16 -0.03 19.81 -2.29
CA CYS A 16 -0.12 19.23 -0.94
C CYS A 16 1.04 19.60 0.01
N GLY A 17 1.90 20.54 -0.40
CA GLY A 17 2.99 21.08 0.43
C GLY A 17 4.20 20.15 0.63
N HIS A 18 4.16 18.93 0.11
CA HIS A 18 5.24 17.94 0.22
C HIS A 18 5.82 17.64 -1.16
N VAL A 19 6.58 18.60 -1.70
CA VAL A 19 7.10 18.53 -3.07
C VAL A 19 8.50 17.90 -3.07
N LEU A 20 8.75 16.98 -3.99
CA LEU A 20 10.07 16.42 -4.25
C LEU A 20 11.02 17.47 -4.84
N SER A 21 12.29 17.42 -4.45
CA SER A 21 13.29 18.30 -5.05
C SER A 21 13.41 18.06 -6.56
N LEU A 22 13.91 19.04 -7.33
CA LEU A 22 14.12 18.85 -8.77
C LEU A 22 15.07 17.68 -9.06
N GLU A 23 16.10 17.53 -8.22
CA GLU A 23 17.06 16.43 -8.29
C GLU A 23 16.39 15.08 -8.03
N GLN A 24 15.61 14.95 -6.96
CA GLN A 24 14.87 13.72 -6.65
C GLN A 24 13.92 13.35 -7.79
N ARG A 25 13.23 14.33 -8.39
CA ARG A 25 12.34 14.11 -9.54
C ARG A 25 13.09 13.60 -10.77
N ALA A 26 14.24 14.18 -11.08
CA ALA A 26 15.07 13.76 -12.19
C ALA A 26 15.66 12.35 -11.98
N ALA A 27 16.13 12.08 -10.75
CA ALA A 27 16.66 10.78 -10.34
C ALA A 27 15.58 9.69 -10.45
N LEU A 28 14.40 9.90 -9.84
CA LEU A 28 13.28 8.94 -9.89
C LEU A 28 12.82 8.67 -11.33
N ARG A 29 12.75 9.69 -12.18
CA ARG A 29 12.34 9.50 -13.58
C ARG A 29 13.28 8.55 -14.33
N SER A 30 14.58 8.66 -14.06
CA SER A 30 15.58 7.83 -14.74
C SER A 30 15.66 6.45 -14.09
N SER A 31 15.71 6.39 -12.77
CA SER A 31 15.91 5.15 -12.03
C SER A 31 14.72 4.21 -12.10
N LEU A 32 13.47 4.71 -12.10
CA LEU A 32 12.28 3.85 -12.24
C LEU A 32 12.18 3.21 -13.64
N LEU A 33 12.64 3.90 -14.69
CA LEU A 33 12.69 3.34 -16.05
C LEU A 33 13.78 2.27 -16.16
N LEU A 34 14.94 2.50 -15.54
CA LEU A 34 16.00 1.49 -15.43
C LEU A 34 15.50 0.27 -14.65
N LEU A 35 14.82 0.50 -13.52
CA LEU A 35 14.23 -0.53 -12.69
C LEU A 35 13.23 -1.39 -13.48
N GLN A 36 12.36 -0.75 -14.25
CA GLN A 36 11.40 -1.45 -15.11
C GLN A 36 12.11 -2.38 -16.11
N ARG A 37 13.19 -1.90 -16.73
CA ARG A 37 13.99 -2.68 -17.68
C ARG A 37 14.73 -3.83 -17.02
N ASP A 38 15.41 -3.56 -15.90
CA ASP A 38 16.35 -4.48 -15.27
C ASP A 38 15.63 -5.67 -14.62
N TYR A 39 14.47 -5.42 -14.00
CA TYR A 39 13.61 -6.46 -13.43
C TYR A 39 12.55 -6.98 -14.40
N ARG A 40 12.50 -6.48 -15.65
CA ARG A 40 11.48 -6.82 -16.66
C ARG A 40 10.05 -6.66 -16.15
N TYR A 41 9.82 -5.63 -15.35
CA TYR A 41 8.48 -5.32 -14.88
C TYR A 41 7.61 -4.83 -16.03
N ARG A 42 6.38 -5.33 -16.09
CA ARG A 42 5.35 -4.81 -17.00
C ARG A 42 5.08 -3.35 -16.72
N ARG A 43 5.01 -2.98 -15.44
CA ARG A 43 4.78 -1.60 -14.97
C ARG A 43 5.54 -1.35 -13.68
N VAL A 44 5.96 -0.10 -13.50
CA VAL A 44 6.56 0.37 -12.25
C VAL A 44 5.77 1.57 -11.74
N LEU A 45 5.39 1.52 -10.47
CA LEU A 45 4.62 2.54 -9.78
C LEU A 45 5.45 3.12 -8.65
N LEU A 46 5.61 4.44 -8.61
CA LEU A 46 6.03 5.12 -7.39
C LEU A 46 4.87 5.05 -6.40
N TRP A 47 5.13 4.42 -5.26
CA TRP A 47 4.19 4.29 -4.15
C TRP A 47 4.15 5.56 -3.32
N GLY A 48 5.34 6.08 -2.98
CA GLY A 48 5.46 7.30 -2.16
C GLY A 48 6.78 7.37 -1.42
N ARG A 49 6.78 8.10 -0.30
CA ARG A 49 7.95 8.32 0.55
C ARG A 49 7.57 8.17 2.02
N ILE A 50 8.43 7.51 2.80
CA ILE A 50 8.34 7.41 4.26
C ILE A 50 9.45 8.27 4.86
N LEU A 51 9.07 9.20 5.74
CA LEU A 51 9.99 10.16 6.33
C LEU A 51 10.78 9.51 7.47
N GLY A 52 12.11 9.68 7.44
CA GLY A 52 13.00 9.28 8.51
C GLY A 52 13.70 10.47 9.15
N LEU A 53 14.41 10.23 10.26
CA LEU A 53 15.16 11.26 10.98
C LEU A 53 16.47 11.64 10.27
N ARG A 54 17.18 10.66 9.71
CA ARG A 54 18.45 10.83 9.01
C ARG A 54 18.31 10.79 7.49
N GLY A 55 17.30 10.09 6.99
CA GLY A 55 17.05 9.93 5.56
C GLY A 55 15.65 9.38 5.31
N ASP A 56 15.11 9.68 4.13
CA ASP A 56 13.78 9.26 3.72
C ASP A 56 13.84 8.00 2.86
N TYR A 57 12.83 7.13 2.99
CA TYR A 57 12.66 5.97 2.14
C TYR A 57 11.72 6.29 0.98
N PHE A 58 12.19 6.12 -0.24
CA PHE A 58 11.39 6.17 -1.45
C PHE A 58 10.95 4.77 -1.83
N ILE A 59 9.66 4.56 -2.02
CA ILE A 59 9.09 3.23 -2.26
C ILE A 59 8.57 3.15 -3.70
N ALA A 60 8.99 2.11 -4.41
CA ALA A 60 8.50 1.75 -5.73
C ALA A 60 7.89 0.35 -5.71
N ARG A 61 6.99 0.11 -6.65
CA ARG A 61 6.33 -1.17 -6.84
C ARG A 61 6.43 -1.60 -8.29
N GLY A 62 7.00 -2.78 -8.50
CA GLY A 62 7.06 -3.44 -9.80
C GLY A 62 5.94 -4.45 -9.94
N GLU A 63 5.21 -4.37 -11.04
CA GLU A 63 4.29 -5.42 -11.48
C GLU A 63 5.04 -6.32 -12.46
N GLU A 64 5.25 -7.58 -12.09
CA GLU A 64 5.85 -8.57 -12.98
C GLU A 64 4.89 -8.89 -14.14
N GLU A 65 5.46 -9.27 -15.29
CA GLU A 65 4.64 -9.79 -16.37
C GLU A 65 4.10 -11.17 -15.96
N PRO A 66 2.78 -11.39 -16.01
CA PRO A 66 2.21 -12.69 -15.72
C PRO A 66 2.89 -13.78 -16.56
N GLY A 67 3.25 -14.90 -15.94
CA GLY A 67 3.73 -16.07 -16.66
C GLY A 67 2.66 -16.62 -17.62
N PRO A 68 3.02 -17.45 -18.59
CA PRO A 68 2.06 -18.02 -19.56
C PRO A 68 0.94 -18.88 -18.92
N GLU A 69 1.09 -19.24 -17.64
CA GLU A 69 0.11 -20.01 -16.86
C GLU A 69 -0.50 -19.20 -15.69
N GLU A 70 0.00 -17.98 -15.44
CA GLU A 70 -0.46 -17.11 -14.36
C GLU A 70 -1.27 -15.97 -14.97
N GLU A 71 -2.58 -15.90 -14.70
CA GLU A 71 -3.41 -14.81 -15.22
C GLU A 71 -3.20 -13.53 -14.38
N PRO A 72 -3.20 -12.33 -14.98
CA PRO A 72 -2.94 -11.08 -14.27
C PRO A 72 -3.95 -10.90 -13.14
N GLU A 73 -3.47 -10.84 -11.90
CA GLU A 73 -4.26 -10.49 -10.75
C GLU A 73 -3.85 -9.09 -10.26
N GLN A 74 -4.64 -8.09 -10.60
CA GLN A 74 -4.32 -6.68 -10.35
C GLN A 74 -4.23 -6.34 -8.85
N LEU A 75 -4.71 -7.22 -7.97
CA LEU A 75 -4.63 -7.08 -6.51
C LEU A 75 -3.39 -7.77 -5.89
N ARG A 76 -2.73 -8.71 -6.58
CA ARG A 76 -1.65 -9.53 -6.00
C ARG A 76 -0.41 -9.54 -6.91
N GLY A 77 0.77 -9.52 -6.31
CA GLY A 77 2.04 -9.73 -7.05
C GLY A 77 2.91 -8.49 -7.29
N LEU A 78 2.63 -7.35 -6.65
CA LEU A 78 3.55 -6.21 -6.72
C LEU A 78 4.80 -6.46 -5.85
N LYS A 79 5.97 -6.51 -6.49
CA LYS A 79 7.26 -6.49 -5.79
C LYS A 79 7.52 -5.09 -5.27
N THR A 80 7.79 -4.95 -3.97
CA THR A 80 8.08 -3.65 -3.36
C THR A 80 9.58 -3.45 -3.25
N LEU A 81 10.05 -2.27 -3.66
CA LEU A 81 11.43 -1.86 -3.57
C LEU A 81 11.54 -0.54 -2.81
N TYR A 82 12.67 -0.34 -2.12
CA TYR A 82 12.98 0.92 -1.48
C TYR A 82 14.30 1.52 -2.01
N SER A 83 14.42 2.83 -1.88
CA SER A 83 15.64 3.59 -2.17
C SER A 83 15.80 4.71 -1.15
N LEU A 84 17.04 5.04 -0.79
CA LEU A 84 17.38 6.19 0.06
C LEU A 84 17.85 7.41 -0.75
N ASN A 85 18.26 7.19 -1.99
CA ASN A 85 18.87 8.20 -2.86
C ASN A 85 18.13 8.39 -4.20
N CYS A 86 16.98 7.73 -4.39
CA CYS A 86 16.20 7.72 -5.63
C CYS A 86 16.91 7.12 -6.85
N ILE A 87 18.05 6.44 -6.68
CA ILE A 87 18.87 5.89 -7.76
C ILE A 87 19.03 4.38 -7.56
N ASP A 88 19.52 3.98 -6.40
CA ASP A 88 19.77 2.58 -6.06
C ASP A 88 18.54 2.00 -5.36
N TRP A 89 18.04 0.88 -5.90
CA TRP A 89 16.82 0.23 -5.42
C TRP A 89 17.12 -1.15 -4.84
N SER A 90 16.59 -1.40 -3.65
CA SER A 90 16.69 -2.67 -2.93
C SER A 90 15.32 -3.32 -2.85
N LEU A 91 15.25 -4.61 -3.19
CA LEU A 91 14.02 -5.40 -3.12
C LEU A 91 13.67 -5.72 -1.66
N LEU A 92 12.43 -5.44 -1.26
CA LEU A 92 11.91 -5.86 0.05
C LEU A 92 11.37 -7.29 0.00
N PRO A 93 11.49 -8.05 1.11
CA PRO A 93 10.79 -9.32 1.24
C PRO A 93 9.27 -9.10 1.24
N PRO A 94 8.48 -10.12 0.86
CA PRO A 94 7.03 -10.04 0.95
C PRO A 94 6.60 -9.85 2.41
N ALA A 95 5.56 -9.04 2.64
CA ALA A 95 4.99 -8.85 3.96
C ALA A 95 4.21 -10.10 4.38
N THR A 96 4.72 -10.84 5.36
CA THR A 96 3.97 -11.91 6.03
C THR A 96 3.14 -11.33 7.18
N ASP A 97 2.08 -12.03 7.58
CA ASP A 97 1.24 -11.62 8.71
C ASP A 97 2.05 -11.49 10.01
N GLU A 98 3.06 -12.34 10.18
CA GLU A 98 4.04 -12.29 11.28
C GLU A 98 4.81 -10.96 11.31
N ILE A 99 5.29 -10.49 10.15
CA ILE A 99 5.99 -9.20 10.04
C ILE A 99 5.04 -8.06 10.42
N ILE A 100 3.79 -8.12 9.96
CA ILE A 100 2.79 -7.09 10.26
C ILE A 100 2.49 -7.03 11.77
N GLU A 101 2.35 -8.18 12.41
CA GLU A 101 2.13 -8.30 13.85
C GLU A 101 3.33 -7.75 14.64
N GLN A 102 4.54 -8.16 14.29
CA GLN A 102 5.79 -7.66 14.88
C GLN A 102 5.90 -6.13 14.77
N CYS A 103 5.55 -5.56 13.61
CA CYS A 103 5.58 -4.12 13.39
C CYS A 103 4.62 -3.36 14.29
N SER A 104 3.53 -3.97 14.76
CA SER A 104 2.54 -3.32 15.62
C SER A 104 3.09 -2.98 17.01
N HIS A 105 4.13 -3.70 17.46
CA HIS A 105 4.78 -3.49 18.75
C HIS A 105 5.74 -2.30 18.75
N VAL A 106 6.27 -1.91 17.59
CA VAL A 106 7.26 -0.82 17.47
C VAL A 106 6.58 0.49 17.08
N LYS A 107 6.60 1.46 17.99
CA LYS A 107 6.05 2.81 17.77
C LYS A 107 7.17 3.85 17.73
N GLY A 108 7.11 4.78 16.79
CA GLY A 108 8.09 5.86 16.68
C GLY A 108 8.29 6.35 15.26
N ARG A 109 9.25 7.26 15.06
CA ARG A 109 9.69 7.68 13.72
C ARG A 109 10.65 6.64 13.13
N PHE A 110 10.83 6.65 11.81
CA PHE A 110 11.91 5.90 11.16
C PHE A 110 13.23 6.65 11.37
N VAL A 111 14.34 5.92 11.49
CA VAL A 111 15.66 6.53 11.57
C VAL A 111 16.16 6.89 10.17
N GLY A 112 15.84 6.12 9.14
CA GLY A 112 16.40 6.26 7.80
C GLY A 112 17.63 5.38 7.58
N ASP A 113 17.75 4.27 8.31
CA ASP A 113 18.84 3.30 8.20
C ASP A 113 18.26 1.87 8.24
N PRO A 114 18.27 1.11 7.13
CA PRO A 114 17.70 -0.24 7.08
C PRO A 114 18.29 -1.21 8.11
N SER A 115 19.53 -0.97 8.54
CA SER A 115 20.25 -1.82 9.49
C SER A 115 19.99 -1.44 10.95
N HIS A 116 19.23 -0.37 11.22
CA HIS A 116 18.87 0.00 12.57
C HIS A 116 17.95 -1.06 13.21
N GLU A 117 18.21 -1.41 14.46
CA GLU A 117 17.44 -2.41 15.20
C GLU A 117 16.65 -1.74 16.32
N TYR A 118 15.35 -2.02 16.34
CA TYR A 118 14.43 -1.65 17.41
C TYR A 118 14.28 -2.84 18.35
N GLU A 119 14.20 -2.57 19.64
CA GLU A 119 13.92 -3.59 20.64
C GLU A 119 12.49 -3.41 21.15
N TYR A 120 11.73 -4.51 21.19
CA TYR A 120 10.47 -4.55 21.94
C TYR A 120 10.46 -5.75 22.89
N THR A 121 9.81 -5.57 24.03
CA THR A 121 9.68 -6.61 25.05
C THR A 121 8.33 -7.29 24.90
N GLU A 122 8.35 -8.59 24.63
CA GLU A 122 7.17 -9.45 24.62
C GLU A 122 7.08 -10.20 25.94
N LYS A 123 5.87 -10.25 26.52
CA LYS A 123 5.58 -10.98 27.76
C LYS A 123 5.00 -12.33 27.40
N LYS A 124 5.80 -13.39 27.51
CA LYS A 124 5.36 -14.75 27.29
C LYS A 124 5.02 -15.40 28.63
N MET A 125 3.80 -15.92 28.78
CA MET A 125 3.49 -16.78 29.92
C MET A 125 4.06 -18.17 29.66
N VAL A 126 4.89 -18.66 30.58
CA VAL A 126 5.48 -20.00 30.52
C VAL A 126 4.98 -20.79 31.73
N GLY A 127 4.26 -21.89 31.47
CA GLY A 127 3.69 -22.80 32.47
C GLY A 127 2.15 -22.92 32.42
N GLU A 128 1.61 -23.97 33.04
CA GLU A 128 0.16 -24.17 33.25
C GLU A 128 -0.17 -24.13 34.76
N GLY A 129 -1.23 -23.42 35.15
CA GLY A 129 -1.72 -23.34 36.54
C GLY A 129 -0.98 -22.31 37.41
N ASP A 130 -1.00 -22.51 38.73
CA ASP A 130 -0.42 -21.60 39.75
C ASP A 130 1.11 -21.42 39.67
N ALA A 131 1.79 -22.18 38.80
CA ALA A 131 3.23 -22.09 38.55
C ALA A 131 3.59 -21.29 37.28
N ALA A 132 2.62 -20.70 36.59
CA ALA A 132 2.87 -19.86 35.43
C ALA A 132 3.62 -18.57 35.84
N TYR A 133 4.76 -18.30 35.20
CA TYR A 133 5.48 -17.04 35.36
C TYR A 133 5.56 -16.31 34.01
N THR A 134 5.67 -14.98 34.08
CA THR A 134 5.81 -14.14 32.89
C THR A 134 7.29 -13.95 32.59
N GLU A 135 7.73 -14.46 31.44
CA GLU A 135 9.07 -14.22 30.91
C GLU A 135 9.02 -13.01 29.97
N GLU A 136 9.91 -12.03 30.20
CA GLU A 136 10.07 -10.86 29.34
C GLU A 136 11.18 -11.15 28.31
N ILE A 137 10.79 -11.36 27.06
CA ILE A 137 11.71 -11.64 25.96
C ILE A 137 11.89 -10.35 25.16
N THR A 138 13.12 -9.87 25.03
CA THR A 138 13.44 -8.74 24.16
C THR A 138 13.75 -9.26 22.77
N ILE A 139 12.98 -8.82 21.77
CA ILE A 139 13.12 -9.26 20.38
C ILE A 139 13.61 -8.08 19.54
N PRO A 140 14.76 -8.21 18.85
CA PRO A 140 15.24 -7.19 17.94
C PRO A 140 14.48 -7.24 16.61
N ILE A 141 14.00 -6.10 16.13
CA ILE A 141 13.37 -5.91 14.82
C ILE A 141 14.21 -4.93 14.01
N LYS A 142 14.64 -5.34 12.81
CA LYS A 142 15.30 -4.44 11.87
C LYS A 142 14.32 -3.41 11.29
N GLU A 143 14.82 -2.20 11.04
CA GLU A 143 14.06 -1.13 10.42
C GLU A 143 13.55 -1.52 9.03
N GLU A 144 14.31 -2.31 8.28
CA GLU A 144 13.87 -2.88 7.01
C GLU A 144 12.61 -3.76 7.17
N THR A 145 12.57 -4.65 8.18
CA THR A 145 11.38 -5.46 8.48
C THR A 145 10.20 -4.57 8.87
N ARG A 146 10.46 -3.54 9.68
CA ARG A 146 9.46 -2.54 10.06
C ARG A 146 8.89 -1.79 8.85
N LEU A 147 9.74 -1.46 7.89
CA LEU A 147 9.36 -0.79 6.65
C LEU A 147 8.37 -1.64 5.85
N VAL A 148 8.63 -2.95 5.73
CA VAL A 148 7.75 -3.91 5.04
C VAL A 148 6.36 -3.94 5.67
N GLY A 149 6.26 -4.17 6.98
CA GLY A 149 4.96 -4.24 7.65
C GLY A 149 4.22 -2.90 7.61
N THR A 150 4.93 -1.78 7.72
CA THR A 150 4.32 -0.44 7.62
C THR A 150 3.73 -0.19 6.23
N ILE A 151 4.45 -0.54 5.15
CA ILE A 151 3.95 -0.41 3.79
C ILE A 151 2.71 -1.28 3.58
N ALA A 152 2.74 -2.52 4.09
CA ALA A 152 1.60 -3.44 3.98
C ALA A 152 0.37 -2.92 4.74
N LEU A 153 0.54 -2.36 5.94
CA LEU A 153 -0.54 -1.75 6.71
C LEU A 153 -1.14 -0.54 5.99
N ILE A 154 -0.30 0.33 5.43
CA ILE A 154 -0.77 1.51 4.71
C ILE A 154 -1.54 1.10 3.46
N GLU A 155 -1.08 0.13 2.69
CA GLU A 155 -1.86 -0.38 1.56
C GLU A 155 -3.20 -0.94 2.00
N ARG A 156 -3.19 -1.75 3.05
CA ARG A 156 -4.39 -2.40 3.55
C ARG A 156 -5.46 -1.40 3.96
N GLU A 157 -5.06 -0.22 4.43
CA GLU A 157 -5.94 0.80 4.99
C GLU A 157 -6.21 2.00 4.06
N ALA A 158 -5.32 2.28 3.11
CA ALA A 158 -5.33 3.51 2.31
C ALA A 158 -5.26 3.29 0.80
N ALA A 159 -5.11 2.05 0.31
CA ALA A 159 -5.22 1.77 -1.11
C ALA A 159 -6.67 1.95 -1.55
N VAL A 160 -6.95 2.96 -2.36
CA VAL A 160 -8.31 3.32 -2.79
C VAL A 160 -8.38 3.51 -4.30
N VAL A 161 -9.52 3.13 -4.88
CA VAL A 161 -9.81 3.27 -6.31
C VAL A 161 -11.20 3.87 -6.52
N PRO A 162 -11.40 4.65 -7.60
CA PRO A 162 -12.72 5.14 -7.92
C PRO A 162 -13.63 4.01 -8.42
N ARG A 163 -14.93 4.11 -8.12
CA ARG A 163 -15.96 3.15 -8.54
C ARG A 163 -15.93 2.96 -10.05
N GLY A 164 -15.87 1.70 -10.49
CA GLY A 164 -15.91 1.35 -11.91
C GLY A 164 -14.57 1.50 -12.64
N ALA A 165 -13.48 1.90 -11.99
CA ALA A 165 -12.13 1.83 -12.58
C ALA A 165 -11.64 0.39 -12.78
N TYR A 166 -12.19 -0.56 -12.03
CA TYR A 166 -11.91 -1.98 -12.14
C TYR A 166 -13.21 -2.76 -12.31
N ILE A 167 -13.13 -3.87 -13.04
CA ILE A 167 -14.25 -4.80 -13.25
C ILE A 167 -13.80 -6.20 -12.88
N LYS A 168 -14.66 -6.92 -12.15
CA LYS A 168 -14.52 -8.35 -11.89
C LYS A 168 -15.19 -9.14 -13.01
N THR A 169 -14.40 -9.97 -13.69
CA THR A 169 -14.86 -10.88 -14.73
C THR A 169 -15.70 -12.02 -14.12
N PRO A 170 -16.54 -12.70 -14.90
CA PRO A 170 -17.29 -13.89 -14.42
C PRO A 170 -16.41 -15.02 -13.87
N LEU A 171 -15.15 -15.08 -14.30
CA LEU A 171 -14.15 -16.03 -13.82
C LEU A 171 -13.53 -15.62 -12.47
N GLY A 172 -13.85 -14.42 -11.97
CA GLY A 172 -13.36 -13.90 -10.70
C GLY A 172 -12.16 -12.96 -10.79
N HIS A 173 -11.52 -12.85 -11.96
CA HIS A 173 -10.36 -11.96 -12.17
C HIS A 173 -10.76 -10.49 -12.20
N ILE A 174 -9.89 -9.62 -11.68
CA ILE A 174 -10.11 -8.18 -11.61
C ILE A 174 -9.27 -7.51 -12.68
N GLN A 175 -9.86 -6.74 -13.57
CA GLN A 175 -9.13 -6.04 -14.64
C GLN A 175 -9.45 -4.55 -14.65
N VAL A 176 -8.53 -3.75 -15.19
CA VAL A 176 -8.76 -2.31 -15.40
C VAL A 176 -9.88 -2.10 -16.42
N ASN A 177 -10.88 -1.31 -16.04
CA ASN A 177 -11.95 -0.91 -16.94
C ASN A 177 -11.45 0.19 -17.90
N ARG A 178 -11.09 -0.21 -19.12
CA ARG A 178 -10.62 0.74 -20.16
C ARG A 178 -11.70 1.71 -20.63
N SER A 179 -12.98 1.42 -20.37
CA SER A 179 -14.10 2.28 -20.73
C SER A 179 -14.48 3.26 -19.62
N PHE A 180 -13.76 3.27 -18.49
CA PHE A 180 -14.02 4.19 -17.40
C PHE A 180 -13.61 5.62 -17.79
N PRO A 181 -14.57 6.56 -17.89
CA PRO A 181 -14.27 7.93 -18.32
C PRO A 181 -13.65 8.80 -17.20
N GLY A 182 -13.55 8.28 -15.98
CA GLY A 182 -13.25 9.05 -14.78
C GLY A 182 -14.50 9.47 -14.02
N LEU A 183 -14.32 9.97 -12.80
CA LEU A 183 -15.38 10.57 -12.00
C LEU A 183 -15.60 12.02 -12.40
N THR A 184 -16.85 12.48 -12.36
CA THR A 184 -17.13 13.92 -12.42
C THR A 184 -16.67 14.63 -11.15
N VAL A 185 -16.43 15.94 -11.20
CA VAL A 185 -16.02 16.74 -10.03
C VAL A 185 -16.99 16.61 -8.85
N SER A 186 -18.29 16.44 -9.13
CA SER A 186 -19.32 16.27 -8.10
C SER A 186 -19.28 14.89 -7.43
N GLU A 187 -18.93 13.84 -8.20
CA GLU A 187 -18.78 12.48 -7.68
C GLU A 187 -17.46 12.32 -6.94
N ALA A 188 -16.39 12.91 -7.46
CA ALA A 188 -15.05 12.82 -6.90
C ALA A 188 -14.92 13.48 -5.50
N LYS A 189 -15.94 14.23 -5.06
CA LYS A 189 -16.06 14.76 -3.68
C LYS A 189 -16.77 13.82 -2.71
N LYS A 190 -17.35 12.71 -3.19
CA LYS A 190 -18.14 11.78 -2.37
C LYS A 190 -17.33 10.55 -2.04
N LEU A 191 -17.28 10.18 -0.76
CA LEU A 191 -16.62 8.94 -0.31
C LEU A 191 -17.24 7.68 -0.92
N SER A 192 -18.54 7.71 -1.22
CA SER A 192 -19.24 6.61 -1.89
C SER A 192 -18.79 6.35 -3.33
N SER A 193 -18.02 7.26 -3.93
CA SER A 193 -17.39 7.07 -5.24
C SER A 193 -16.02 6.40 -5.16
N TYR A 194 -15.52 6.09 -3.95
CA TYR A 194 -14.23 5.46 -3.73
C TYR A 194 -14.38 4.16 -2.94
N PHE A 195 -13.54 3.18 -3.30
CA PHE A 195 -13.57 1.83 -2.79
C PHE A 195 -12.17 1.40 -2.37
N HIS A 196 -12.07 0.59 -1.32
CA HIS A 196 -10.81 -0.05 -0.91
C HIS A 196 -10.32 -1.01 -1.99
N PHE A 197 -9.04 -0.89 -2.34
CA PHE A 197 -8.38 -1.71 -3.35
C PHE A 197 -7.56 -2.82 -2.68
N THR A 198 -8.26 -3.64 -1.91
CA THR A 198 -7.70 -4.74 -1.12
C THR A 198 -8.64 -5.93 -1.17
N ASP A 199 -8.12 -7.14 -0.97
CA ASP A 199 -8.97 -8.30 -0.75
C ASP A 199 -9.76 -8.08 0.53
N ALA A 200 -11.10 -8.02 0.43
CA ALA A 200 -11.98 -7.70 1.54
C ALA A 200 -11.70 -8.62 2.74
N LEU A 201 -11.18 -8.05 3.82
CA LEU A 201 -10.80 -8.78 5.04
C LEU A 201 -12.03 -9.37 5.75
N GLU A 202 -13.13 -8.63 5.73
CA GLU A 202 -14.41 -9.06 6.28
C GLU A 202 -15.52 -8.42 5.45
N PRO A 203 -16.16 -9.13 4.50
CA PRO A 203 -17.23 -8.55 3.71
C PRO A 203 -18.33 -8.06 4.66
N LYS A 204 -18.43 -6.73 4.84
CA LYS A 204 -19.50 -6.15 5.68
C LYS A 204 -20.82 -6.70 5.17
N LYS A 205 -21.61 -7.31 6.07
CA LYS A 205 -22.92 -7.89 5.74
C LYS A 205 -23.86 -6.78 5.28
N ARG A 206 -23.88 -6.51 3.97
CA ARG A 206 -24.85 -5.60 3.35
C ARG A 206 -26.25 -6.19 3.48
N SER A 207 -27.24 -5.33 3.67
CA SER A 207 -28.66 -5.72 3.70
C SER A 207 -29.10 -6.28 2.34
N LEU A 208 -30.22 -7.01 2.31
CA LEU A 208 -30.76 -7.57 1.06
C LEU A 208 -31.20 -6.48 0.06
N LEU A 209 -31.67 -5.32 0.55
CA LEU A 209 -32.04 -4.19 -0.29
C LEU A 209 -30.81 -3.57 -0.96
N GLU A 210 -29.74 -3.34 -0.20
CA GLU A 210 -28.49 -2.82 -0.76
C GLU A 210 -27.90 -3.77 -1.79
N LYS A 211 -28.07 -5.08 -1.64
CA LYS A 211 -27.59 -6.07 -2.62
C LYS A 211 -28.36 -6.08 -3.94
N ALA A 212 -29.60 -5.58 -3.95
CA ALA A 212 -30.43 -5.59 -5.15
C ALA A 212 -30.00 -4.53 -6.18
N ASP A 213 -29.41 -3.43 -5.72
CA ASP A 213 -28.98 -2.31 -6.57
C ASP A 213 -27.50 -2.39 -6.99
N LEU A 214 -26.75 -3.39 -6.52
CA LEU A 214 -25.33 -3.55 -6.83
C LEU A 214 -25.11 -4.33 -8.11
N GLU A 215 -24.15 -3.88 -8.91
CA GLU A 215 -23.68 -4.58 -10.09
C GLU A 215 -22.49 -5.46 -9.69
N PRO A 216 -22.60 -6.81 -9.63
CA PRO A 216 -21.55 -7.67 -9.07
C PRO A 216 -20.20 -7.57 -9.78
N SER A 217 -20.21 -7.18 -11.05
CA SER A 217 -19.00 -6.98 -11.86
C SER A 217 -18.28 -5.67 -11.53
N ILE A 218 -18.97 -4.66 -10.99
CA ILE A 218 -18.43 -3.32 -10.70
C ILE A 218 -18.28 -3.11 -9.19
N ASP A 219 -19.27 -3.53 -8.41
CA ASP A 219 -19.41 -3.27 -6.98
C ASP A 219 -18.91 -4.45 -6.13
N PHE A 220 -17.80 -5.05 -6.54
CA PHE A 220 -17.17 -6.18 -5.86
C PHE A 220 -16.25 -5.77 -4.70
N LEU A 221 -15.88 -4.49 -4.61
CA LEU A 221 -15.03 -3.91 -3.56
C LEU A 221 -15.88 -3.27 -2.43
N GLU A 222 -15.21 -2.87 -1.35
CA GLU A 222 -15.83 -2.17 -0.22
C GLU A 222 -15.78 -0.65 -0.36
N SER A 223 -16.91 0.03 -0.18
CA SER A 223 -17.02 1.49 -0.27
C SER A 223 -16.50 2.18 0.99
N LEU A 224 -15.78 3.30 0.82
CA LEU A 224 -15.28 4.14 1.91
C LEU A 224 -16.38 4.86 2.70
N GLU A 225 -17.61 4.93 2.17
CA GLU A 225 -18.74 5.60 2.84
C GLU A 225 -19.03 5.03 4.23
N HIS A 226 -18.74 3.74 4.43
CA HIS A 226 -19.03 3.02 5.66
C HIS A 226 -17.81 2.89 6.58
N ASP A 227 -16.72 3.60 6.27
CA ASP A 227 -15.52 3.59 7.10
C ASP A 227 -15.74 4.42 8.35
N VAL A 228 -15.61 3.75 9.50
CA VAL A 228 -15.61 4.41 10.80
C VAL A 228 -14.15 4.60 11.19
N PRO A 229 -13.63 5.84 11.24
CA PRO A 229 -12.25 6.07 11.66
C PRO A 229 -12.09 5.62 13.11
N LYS A 230 -11.29 4.58 13.36
CA LYS A 230 -10.84 4.23 14.71
C LYS A 230 -9.75 5.23 15.15
N GLY A 231 -10.19 6.38 15.67
CA GLY A 231 -9.33 7.43 16.21
C GLY A 231 -8.71 8.37 15.16
N GLU A 232 -8.76 9.68 15.44
CA GLU A 232 -8.13 10.84 14.77
C GLU A 232 -7.43 10.61 13.42
N ARG A 233 -8.16 10.15 12.40
CA ARG A 233 -7.69 10.12 11.01
C ARG A 233 -8.70 10.86 10.14
N THR A 234 -8.39 12.11 9.84
CA THR A 234 -9.13 12.91 8.87
C THR A 234 -8.57 12.60 7.48
N TYR A 235 -9.31 11.87 6.65
CA TYR A 235 -8.99 11.76 5.23
C TYR A 235 -9.32 13.09 4.55
N SER A 236 -8.30 13.83 4.14
CA SER A 236 -8.49 15.02 3.29
C SER A 236 -8.22 14.63 1.84
N LEU A 237 -9.30 14.39 1.08
CA LEU A 237 -9.24 14.33 -0.38
C LEU A 237 -9.29 15.78 -0.89
N HIS A 238 -8.12 16.37 -1.11
CA HIS A 238 -7.99 17.64 -1.82
C HIS A 238 -7.58 17.36 -3.26
N MET A 239 -8.49 17.67 -4.18
CA MET A 239 -8.30 17.66 -5.63
C MET A 239 -7.95 19.05 -6.11
#